data_AF-A0A7C5FCP9-F1
#
_entry.id   AF-A0A7C5FCP9-F1
#
_cell.length_a   1.000
_cell.length_b   1.000
_cell.length_c   1.000
_cell.angle_alpha   90.00
_cell.angle_beta   90.00
_cell.angle_gamma   90.00
#
_symmetry.space_group_name_H-M   'P 1'
#
loop_
_entity.id
_entity.type
_entity.pdbx_description
1 polymer ?
#
loop_
_entity_poly.entity_id
_entity_poly.type
_entity_poly.pdbx_seq_one_letter_code
_entity_poly.pdbx_strand_id
1 'polypeptide(L)'
;RYTLKELKKIEPFLEVDYEEASKFIVLTGNADVDSASIKALNNLQGLLKQGISNDIAKYALPESYKTELTWTVNARSLQNFLSLRSSKSALWEIRDLAAMLYSTLPSEHKYLFRECVEGEE
;
A
#
# COMPACT_ATOMS: atom_id res chain seq x y z
N ARG A 1 1.76 -15.66 0.88
CA ARG A 1 1.68 -14.36 1.58
C ARG A 1 0.80 -14.54 2.81
N TYR A 2 1.25 -14.13 3.99
CA TYR A 2 0.55 -14.39 5.26
C TYR A 2 -0.85 -13.75 5.28
N THR A 3 -0.99 -12.57 4.67
CA THR A 3 -2.24 -11.81 4.57
C THR A 3 -3.39 -12.54 3.85
N LEU A 4 -3.11 -13.38 2.83
CA LEU A 4 -4.15 -14.17 2.15
C LEU A 4 -4.77 -15.24 3.06
N LYS A 5 -4.00 -15.76 4.03
CA LYS A 5 -4.52 -16.73 5.00
C LYS A 5 -5.45 -16.07 6.01
N GLU A 6 -5.21 -14.80 6.34
CA GLU A 6 -6.05 -14.00 7.22
C GLU A 6 -7.35 -13.64 6.53
N LEU A 7 -7.27 -13.16 5.28
CA LEU A 7 -8.44 -12.84 4.46
C LEU A 7 -9.43 -14.02 4.37
N LYS A 8 -8.92 -15.25 4.24
CA LYS A 8 -9.73 -16.47 4.16
C LYS A 8 -10.56 -16.75 5.42
N LYS A 9 -10.09 -16.32 6.60
CA LYS A 9 -10.72 -16.62 7.90
C LYS A 9 -11.86 -15.66 8.24
N ILE A 10 -11.89 -14.49 7.62
CA ILE A 10 -12.85 -13.43 7.95
C ILE A 10 -14.16 -13.67 7.18
N GLU A 11 -15.26 -13.13 7.69
CA GLU A 11 -16.51 -13.06 6.96
C GLU A 11 -16.40 -12.13 5.73
N PRO A 12 -17.29 -12.26 4.74
CA PRO A 12 -17.32 -11.32 3.62
C PRO A 12 -17.62 -9.90 4.11
N PHE A 13 -16.94 -8.91 3.54
CA PHE A 13 -17.16 -7.51 3.89
C PHE A 13 -18.49 -7.03 3.28
N LEU A 14 -19.26 -6.22 4.00
CA LEU A 14 -20.38 -5.49 3.41
C LEU A 14 -19.82 -4.39 2.47
N GLU A 15 -20.54 -4.01 1.43
CA GLU A 15 -20.07 -3.03 0.42
C GLU A 15 -19.79 -1.62 0.99
N VAL A 16 -20.20 -1.37 2.23
CA VAL A 16 -20.02 -0.13 2.99
C VAL A 16 -19.13 -0.32 4.23
N ASP A 17 -18.55 -1.51 4.43
CA ASP A 17 -17.66 -1.79 5.55
C ASP A 17 -16.23 -1.36 5.21
N TYR A 18 -16.03 -0.04 5.23
CA TYR A 18 -14.75 0.59 4.92
C TYR A 18 -13.69 0.32 6.00
N GLU A 19 -14.08 0.18 7.27
CA GLU A 19 -13.14 0.00 8.38
C GLU A 19 -12.41 -1.33 8.29
N GLU A 20 -13.13 -2.44 8.13
CA GLU A 20 -12.52 -3.76 8.05
C GLU A 20 -11.78 -3.96 6.72
N ALA A 21 -12.33 -3.45 5.61
CA ALA A 21 -11.68 -3.51 4.31
C ALA A 21 -10.34 -2.75 4.29
N SER A 22 -10.25 -1.62 5.00
CA SER A 22 -9.03 -0.80 5.07
C SER A 22 -7.82 -1.56 5.62
N LYS A 23 -8.02 -2.68 6.34
CA LYS A 23 -6.91 -3.53 6.82
C LYS A 23 -6.19 -4.23 5.67
N PHE A 24 -6.90 -4.51 4.57
CA PHE A 24 -6.40 -5.27 3.43
C PHE A 24 -6.17 -4.43 2.19
N ILE A 25 -6.94 -3.36 1.98
CA ILE A 25 -6.84 -2.49 0.81
C ILE A 25 -6.61 -1.04 1.19
N VAL A 26 -6.01 -0.25 0.29
CA VAL A 26 -5.97 1.20 0.38
C VAL A 26 -7.29 1.78 -0.16
N LEU A 27 -7.90 2.68 0.60
CA LEU A 27 -9.11 3.39 0.22
C LEU A 27 -8.75 4.77 -0.33
N THR A 28 -9.45 5.16 -1.39
CA THR A 28 -9.21 6.41 -2.13
C THR A 28 -10.05 7.57 -1.62
N GLY A 29 -11.10 7.29 -0.84
CA GLY A 29 -12.09 8.28 -0.41
C GLY A 29 -13.17 8.54 -1.46
N ASN A 30 -13.10 7.91 -2.62
CA ASN A 30 -14.17 7.90 -3.62
C ASN A 30 -15.07 6.67 -3.39
N ALA A 31 -16.33 6.90 -3.04
CA ALA A 31 -17.27 5.85 -2.65
C ALA A 31 -17.43 4.75 -3.71
N ASP A 32 -17.47 5.10 -5.00
CA ASP A 32 -17.66 4.14 -6.09
C ASP A 32 -16.42 3.27 -6.29
N VAL A 33 -15.23 3.89 -6.27
CA VAL A 33 -13.95 3.19 -6.41
C VAL A 33 -13.69 2.29 -5.20
N ASP A 34 -13.99 2.77 -4.00
CA ASP A 34 -13.81 2.03 -2.77
C ASP A 34 -14.78 0.84 -2.70
N SER A 35 -16.05 1.03 -3.09
CA SER A 35 -17.03 -0.08 -3.22
C SER A 35 -16.58 -1.13 -4.24
N ALA A 36 -16.08 -0.70 -5.40
CA ALA A 36 -15.54 -1.63 -6.41
C ALA A 36 -14.32 -2.41 -5.90
N SER A 37 -13.45 -1.76 -5.13
CA SER A 37 -12.27 -2.40 -4.52
C SER A 37 -12.68 -3.45 -3.46
N ILE A 38 -13.69 -3.14 -2.64
CA ILE A 38 -14.26 -4.09 -1.67
C ILE A 38 -14.88 -5.30 -2.38
N LYS A 39 -15.60 -5.07 -3.49
CA LYS A 39 -16.15 -6.16 -4.33
C LYS A 39 -15.06 -7.08 -4.86
N ALA A 40 -13.97 -6.51 -5.38
CA ALA A 40 -12.82 -7.30 -5.85
C ALA A 40 -12.19 -8.12 -4.71
N LEU A 41 -12.05 -7.53 -3.52
CA LEU A 41 -11.55 -8.21 -2.32
C LEU A 41 -12.46 -9.38 -1.89
N ASN A 42 -13.78 -9.19 -1.92
CA ASN A 42 -14.76 -10.23 -1.62
C ASN A 42 -14.71 -11.37 -2.65
N ASN A 43 -14.57 -11.05 -3.94
CA ASN A 43 -14.41 -12.06 -4.99
C ASN A 43 -13.17 -12.92 -4.74
N LEU A 44 -12.04 -12.29 -4.42
CA LEU A 44 -10.81 -12.99 -4.04
C LEU A 44 -11.03 -13.88 -2.81
N GLN A 45 -11.69 -13.38 -1.77
CA GLN A 45 -12.01 -14.16 -0.57
C GLN A 45 -12.84 -15.40 -0.90
N GLY A 46 -13.84 -15.26 -1.78
CA GLY A 46 -14.66 -16.37 -2.28
C GLY A 46 -13.82 -17.46 -2.96
N LEU A 47 -12.90 -17.06 -3.85
CA LEU A 47 -11.98 -17.99 -4.53
C LEU A 47 -11.09 -18.75 -3.53
N LEU A 48 -10.58 -18.06 -2.50
CA LEU A 48 -9.76 -18.67 -1.45
C LEU A 48 -10.55 -19.67 -0.57
N LYS A 49 -11.84 -19.36 -0.30
CA LYS A 49 -12.76 -20.23 0.45
C LYS A 49 -13.13 -21.50 -0.34
N GLN A 50 -13.22 -21.40 -1.66
CA GLN A 50 -13.43 -22.56 -2.56
C GLN A 50 -12.23 -23.53 -2.61
N GLY A 51 -11.08 -23.15 -2.03
CA GLY A 51 -9.88 -24.00 -2.00
C GLY A 51 -8.99 -23.86 -3.23
N ILE A 52 -9.20 -22.84 -4.06
CA ILE A 52 -8.30 -22.50 -5.16
C ILE A 52 -6.91 -22.20 -4.59
N SER A 53 -5.87 -22.69 -5.26
CA SER A 53 -4.49 -22.47 -4.84
C SER A 53 -4.15 -20.97 -4.84
N ASN A 54 -3.34 -20.54 -3.86
CA ASN A 54 -2.94 -19.13 -3.74
C ASN A 54 -2.24 -18.61 -5.00
N ASP A 55 -1.53 -19.47 -5.74
CA ASP A 55 -0.84 -19.10 -6.97
C ASP A 55 -1.77 -18.76 -8.13
N ILE A 56 -2.99 -19.29 -8.13
CA ILE A 56 -4.01 -18.95 -9.11
C ILE A 56 -4.89 -17.82 -8.57
N ALA A 57 -5.30 -17.89 -7.31
CA ALA A 57 -6.15 -16.87 -6.69
C ALA A 57 -5.53 -15.47 -6.73
N LYS A 58 -4.19 -15.36 -6.67
CA LYS A 58 -3.49 -14.05 -6.73
C LYS A 58 -3.77 -13.23 -7.99
N TYR A 59 -4.21 -13.86 -9.09
CA TYR A 59 -4.57 -13.13 -10.31
C TYR A 59 -5.85 -12.31 -10.17
N ALA A 60 -6.63 -12.54 -9.10
CA ALA A 60 -7.81 -11.75 -8.75
C ALA A 60 -7.51 -10.68 -7.68
N LEU A 61 -6.24 -10.43 -7.33
CA LEU A 61 -5.89 -9.38 -6.37
C LEU A 61 -6.14 -7.99 -6.96
N PRO A 62 -6.84 -7.09 -6.24
CA PRO A 62 -6.87 -5.69 -6.62
C PRO A 62 -5.50 -5.05 -6.38
N GLU A 63 -5.13 -4.05 -7.18
CA GLU A 63 -3.85 -3.34 -7.02
C GLU A 63 -3.75 -2.58 -5.69
N SER A 64 -4.88 -2.17 -5.12
CA SER A 64 -4.95 -1.52 -3.81
C SER A 64 -4.67 -2.46 -2.63
N TYR A 65 -4.43 -3.76 -2.88
CA TYR A 65 -4.15 -4.72 -1.82
C TYR A 65 -2.81 -4.44 -1.13
N LYS A 66 -2.87 -4.23 0.19
CA LYS A 66 -1.72 -3.91 1.03
C LYS A 66 -0.71 -5.05 1.02
N THR A 67 0.55 -4.66 0.89
CA THR A 67 1.69 -5.58 0.91
C THR A 67 2.73 -5.08 1.90
N GLU A 68 3.45 -6.01 2.48
CA GLU A 68 4.65 -5.75 3.27
C GLU A 68 5.89 -6.07 2.44
N LEU A 69 6.97 -5.34 2.68
CA LEU A 69 8.28 -5.61 2.08
C LEU A 69 9.38 -5.08 2.99
N THR A 70 10.53 -5.75 2.98
CA THR A 70 11.76 -5.25 3.59
C THR A 70 12.63 -4.67 2.50
N TRP A 71 13.02 -3.40 2.63
CA TRP A 71 13.85 -2.71 1.64
C TRP A 71 15.15 -2.21 2.25
N THR A 72 16.27 -2.65 1.67
CA THR A 72 17.61 -2.15 1.99
C THR A 72 18.12 -1.31 0.82
N VAL A 73 18.58 -0.09 1.11
CA VAL A 73 19.02 0.87 0.10
C VAL A 73 20.22 1.66 0.60
N ASN A 74 21.14 2.01 -0.31
CA ASN A 74 22.25 2.91 0.03
C ASN A 74 21.81 4.39 0.01
N ALA A 75 22.60 5.28 0.62
CA ALA A 75 22.26 6.70 0.72
C ALA A 75 22.06 7.39 -0.65
N ARG A 76 22.90 7.09 -1.65
CA ARG A 76 22.79 7.71 -2.99
C ARG A 76 21.50 7.30 -3.71
N SER A 77 21.15 6.02 -3.65
CA SER A 77 19.91 5.51 -4.21
C SER A 77 18.70 6.06 -3.45
N LEU A 78 18.81 6.26 -2.14
CA LEU A 78 17.76 6.87 -1.34
C LEU A 78 17.54 8.35 -1.69
N GLN A 79 18.61 9.14 -1.91
CA GLN A 79 18.49 10.52 -2.41
C GLN A 79 17.70 10.57 -3.72
N ASN A 80 18.07 9.73 -4.70
CA ASN A 80 17.35 9.66 -5.97
C ASN A 80 15.88 9.24 -5.79
N PHE A 81 15.60 8.27 -4.90
CA PHE A 81 14.24 7.88 -4.59
C PHE A 81 13.45 9.05 -4.02
N LEU A 82 13.98 9.74 -3.00
CA LEU A 82 13.30 10.87 -2.37
C LEU A 82 13.05 12.00 -3.38
N SER A 83 14.03 12.35 -4.23
CA SER A 83 13.85 13.40 -5.24
C SER A 83 12.72 13.09 -6.22
N LEU A 84 12.62 11.83 -6.69
CA LEU A 84 11.59 11.45 -7.65
C LEU A 84 10.23 11.21 -7.00
N ARG A 85 10.20 10.71 -5.77
CA ARG A 85 8.98 10.23 -5.11
C ARG A 85 8.37 11.23 -4.15
N SER A 86 9.09 12.26 -3.72
CA SER A 86 8.48 13.42 -3.05
C SER A 86 7.83 14.41 -4.04
N SER A 87 8.17 14.33 -5.33
CA SER A 87 7.74 15.32 -6.31
C SER A 87 6.23 15.43 -6.45
N LYS A 88 5.73 16.65 -6.68
CA LYS A 88 4.29 16.94 -6.87
C LYS A 88 3.64 16.15 -8.00
N SER A 89 4.39 15.73 -9.01
CA SER A 89 3.89 14.89 -10.12
C SER A 89 3.76 13.41 -9.79
N ALA A 90 4.35 12.95 -8.68
CA ALA A 90 4.23 11.56 -8.24
C ALA A 90 2.85 11.28 -7.63
N LEU A 91 2.42 10.01 -7.67
CA LEU A 91 1.18 9.56 -7.05
C LEU A 91 1.21 9.85 -5.55
N TRP A 92 0.07 10.24 -4.98
CA TRP A 92 -0.02 10.65 -3.58
C TRP A 92 0.49 9.57 -2.60
N GLU A 93 0.18 8.29 -2.84
CA GLU A 93 0.60 7.18 -1.97
C GLU A 93 2.13 7.07 -1.84
N ILE A 94 2.85 7.22 -2.96
CA ILE A 94 4.31 7.09 -2.95
C ILE A 94 4.99 8.35 -2.39
N ARG A 95 4.33 9.51 -2.47
CA ARG A 95 4.76 10.74 -1.78
C ARG A 95 4.65 10.60 -0.28
N ASP A 96 3.54 10.06 0.22
CA ASP A 96 3.34 9.80 1.65
C ASP A 96 4.39 8.81 2.18
N LEU A 97 4.68 7.75 1.40
CA LEU A 97 5.77 6.82 1.72
C LEU A 97 7.13 7.53 1.77
N ALA A 98 7.44 8.40 0.80
CA ALA A 98 8.70 9.15 0.78
C ALA A 98 8.83 10.09 1.98
N ALA A 99 7.75 10.80 2.34
CA ALA A 99 7.70 11.67 3.51
C ALA A 99 7.88 10.89 4.82
N MET A 100 7.21 9.74 4.97
CA MET A 100 7.37 8.84 6.11
C MET A 100 8.79 8.29 6.23
N LEU A 101 9.39 7.89 5.10
CA LEU A 101 10.77 7.40 5.09
C LEU A 101 11.73 8.48 5.59
N TYR A 102 11.63 9.70 5.05
CA TYR A 102 12.48 10.82 5.47
C TYR A 102 12.27 11.19 6.95
N SER A 103 11.01 11.22 7.42
CA SER A 103 10.71 11.55 8.82
C SER A 103 11.29 10.53 9.80
N THR A 104 11.39 9.27 9.40
CA THR A 104 11.91 8.13 10.19
C THR A 104 13.44 8.02 10.18
N LEU A 105 14.14 8.71 9.27
CA LEU A 105 15.62 8.70 9.24
C LEU A 105 16.22 9.26 10.55
N PRO A 106 17.38 8.78 11.00
CA PRO A 106 18.09 9.35 12.14
C PRO A 106 18.38 10.84 11.92
N SER A 107 18.05 11.68 12.91
CA SER A 107 18.21 13.14 12.82
C SER A 107 19.62 13.58 12.42
N GLU A 108 20.64 12.84 12.86
CA GLU A 108 22.05 13.09 12.54
C GLU A 108 22.39 12.93 11.05
N HIS A 109 21.58 12.20 10.29
CA HIS A 109 21.79 11.93 8.86
C HIS A 109 20.81 12.66 7.95
N LYS A 110 19.76 13.31 8.49
CA LYS A 110 18.74 14.01 7.69
C LYS A 110 19.30 15.11 6.80
N TYR A 111 20.40 15.75 7.22
CA TYR A 111 21.06 16.79 6.42
C TYR A 111 21.48 16.31 5.02
N LEU A 112 21.74 15.01 4.84
CA LEU A 112 22.12 14.42 3.55
C LEU A 112 20.96 14.34 2.54
N PHE A 113 19.72 14.54 2.99
CA PHE A 113 18.51 14.29 2.20
C PHE A 113 17.57 15.50 2.13
N ARG A 114 17.86 16.58 2.86
CA ARG A 114 16.98 17.76 2.96
C ARG A 114 16.65 18.35 1.60
N GLU A 115 17.63 18.46 0.71
CA GLU A 115 17.45 19.00 -0.65
C GLU A 115 16.73 18.03 -1.59
N CYS A 116 16.54 16.76 -1.19
CA CYS A 116 15.91 15.73 -2.00
C CYS A 116 14.40 15.61 -1.76
N VAL A 117 13.82 16.36 -0.80
CA VAL A 117 12.40 16.27 -0.47
C VAL A 117 11.71 17.57 -0.89
N GLU A 118 10.85 17.50 -1.90
CA GLU A 118 10.01 18.64 -2.30
C GLU A 118 8.87 18.82 -1.27
N GLY A 119 8.93 19.87 -0.43
CA GLY A 119 7.84 20.19 0.52
C GLY A 119 8.24 20.68 1.91
N GLU A 120 9.53 20.85 2.22
CA GLU A 120 10.01 21.52 3.45
C GLU A 120 10.43 22.98 3.18
N GLU A 121 9.56 23.78 2.55
CA GLU A 121 9.62 25.26 2.58
C GLU A 121 8.55 25.82 3.53
#